data_AF-A0A351DCH4-F1
#
_entry.id   AF-A0A351DCH4-F1
#
_cell.length_a   1.000
_cell.length_b   1.000
_cell.length_c   1.000
_cell.angle_alpha   90.00
_cell.angle_beta   90.00
_cell.angle_gamma   90.00
#
_symmetry.space_group_name_H-M   'P 1'
#
loop_
_entity.id
_entity.type
_entity.pdbx_description
1 polymer ?
#
loop_
_entity_poly.entity_id
_entity_poly.type
_entity_poly.pdbx_seq_one_letter_code
_entity_poly.pdbx_strand_id
1 'polypeptide(L)'
;MGQLKASEKLERLLAMIPWIIDNDGPELGLIAKRFEYPEELLLADLTKVLFMVGPYPHTPDTLIEVIIEDGRVWIDQADWLSRPIRLTPEQGFNLLRKAKTLELIHRQSEAGALSSAIEKLEIVLGQSKETFDLDISEIENADVLTINESIREARQLRIRYYAYGKDENSTRTVHP
;
A
#
# COMPACT_ATOMS: atom_id res chain seq x y z
N MET A 1 -7.95 -6.69 -18.81
CA MET A 1 -7.33 -6.06 -17.62
C MET A 1 -8.40 -5.89 -16.57
N GLY A 2 -8.18 -6.40 -15.35
CA GLY A 2 -9.14 -6.25 -14.26
C GLY A 2 -9.30 -4.78 -13.88
N GLN A 3 -10.54 -4.36 -13.62
CA GLN A 3 -10.83 -3.02 -13.14
C GLN A 3 -10.18 -2.83 -11.76
N LEU A 4 -9.33 -1.81 -11.59
CA LEU A 4 -8.76 -1.49 -10.29
C LEU A 4 -9.90 -1.23 -9.29
N LYS A 5 -9.81 -1.86 -8.12
CA LYS A 5 -10.75 -1.58 -7.02
C LYS A 5 -10.55 -0.15 -6.54
N ALA A 6 -11.60 0.44 -5.99
CA ALA A 6 -11.53 1.82 -5.50
C ALA A 6 -10.39 2.05 -4.47
N SER A 7 -10.10 1.07 -3.61
CA SER A 7 -8.98 1.12 -2.67
C SER A 7 -7.62 1.14 -3.37
N GLU A 8 -7.41 0.29 -4.37
CA GLU A 8 -6.17 0.22 -5.15
C GLU A 8 -5.95 1.52 -5.93
N LYS A 9 -7.02 2.10 -6.48
CA LYS A 9 -6.97 3.41 -7.14
C LYS A 9 -6.51 4.50 -6.17
N LEU A 10 -7.14 4.57 -4.99
CA LEU A 10 -6.81 5.57 -3.97
C LEU A 10 -5.36 5.45 -3.50
N GLU A 11 -4.90 4.24 -3.18
CA GLU A 11 -3.53 3.99 -2.71
C GLU A 11 -2.49 4.45 -3.75
N ARG A 12 -2.71 4.10 -5.02
CA ARG A 12 -1.80 4.47 -6.11
C ARG A 12 -1.83 5.95 -6.42
N LEU A 13 -3.01 6.58 -6.41
CA LEU A 13 -3.16 8.03 -6.60
C LEU A 13 -2.45 8.81 -5.49
N LEU A 14 -2.64 8.43 -4.23
CA LEU A 14 -1.96 9.08 -3.11
C LEU A 14 -0.43 8.92 -3.16
N ALA A 15 0.08 7.79 -3.67
CA ALA A 15 1.51 7.57 -3.83
C ALA A 15 2.12 8.35 -5.01
N MET A 16 1.38 8.51 -6.12
CA MET A 16 1.92 9.15 -7.32
C MET A 16 1.95 10.67 -7.24
N ILE A 17 1.03 11.31 -6.50
CA ILE A 17 0.96 12.77 -6.38
C ILE A 17 2.30 13.38 -5.92
N PRO A 18 2.86 13.02 -4.74
CA PRO A 18 4.14 13.58 -4.32
C PRO A 18 5.28 13.23 -5.28
N TRP A 19 5.24 12.05 -5.90
CA TRP A 19 6.24 11.67 -6.89
C TRP A 19 6.17 12.53 -8.16
N ILE A 20 4.98 12.86 -8.67
CA ILE A 20 4.80 13.74 -9.83
C ILE A 20 5.32 15.15 -9.52
N ILE A 21 5.01 15.68 -8.32
CA ILE A 21 5.51 16.97 -7.84
C ILE A 21 7.05 16.98 -7.81
N ASP A 22 7.67 15.92 -7.30
CA ASP A 22 9.13 15.80 -7.19
C ASP A 22 9.87 15.57 -8.53
N ASN A 23 9.15 15.24 -9.62
CA ASN A 23 9.75 14.82 -10.91
C ASN A 23 9.45 15.78 -12.08
N ASP A 24 8.88 16.96 -11.81
CA ASP A 24 8.70 18.08 -12.76
C ASP A 24 8.19 17.67 -14.15
N GLY A 25 6.89 17.38 -14.26
CA GLY A 25 6.25 17.07 -15.54
C GLY A 25 6.63 15.72 -16.17
N PRO A 26 6.57 14.59 -15.43
CA PRO A 26 6.79 13.27 -16.01
C PRO A 26 5.72 12.93 -17.07
N GLU A 27 6.10 12.10 -18.05
CA GLU A 27 5.18 11.62 -19.09
C GLU A 27 4.08 10.73 -18.50
N LEU A 28 2.84 10.87 -19.00
CA LEU A 28 1.68 10.09 -18.55
C LEU A 28 1.94 8.58 -18.61
N GLY A 29 2.54 8.10 -19.71
CA GLY A 29 2.90 6.69 -19.88
C GLY A 29 3.95 6.20 -18.88
N LEU A 30 4.88 7.08 -18.46
CA LEU A 30 5.86 6.76 -17.42
C LEU A 30 5.18 6.62 -16.06
N ILE A 31 4.25 7.51 -15.72
CA ILE A 31 3.46 7.44 -14.48
C ILE A 31 2.65 6.14 -14.48
N ALA A 32 1.90 5.89 -15.57
CA ALA A 32 1.07 4.69 -15.75
C ALA A 32 1.89 3.41 -15.53
N LYS A 33 3.06 3.31 -16.18
CA LYS A 33 3.96 2.17 -16.02
C LYS A 33 4.51 2.03 -14.59
N ARG A 34 4.95 3.14 -13.98
CA ARG A 34 5.57 3.15 -12.65
C ARG A 34 4.60 2.70 -11.56
N PHE A 35 3.35 3.14 -11.63
CA PHE A 35 2.32 2.86 -10.62
C PHE A 35 1.36 1.74 -11.04
N GLU A 36 1.71 0.99 -12.09
CA GLU A 36 0.93 -0.10 -12.68
C GLU A 36 -0.52 0.30 -12.98
N TYR A 37 -0.74 1.56 -13.33
CA TYR A 37 -2.04 2.16 -13.53
C TYR A 37 -2.39 2.16 -15.02
N PRO A 38 -3.55 1.61 -15.45
CA PRO A 38 -3.94 1.65 -16.85
C PRO A 38 -4.01 3.10 -17.34
N GLU A 39 -3.31 3.44 -18.42
CA GLU A 39 -3.08 4.82 -18.84
C GLU A 39 -4.39 5.59 -19.12
N GLU A 40 -5.34 4.96 -19.81
CA GLU A 40 -6.68 5.55 -20.05
C GLU A 40 -7.43 5.85 -18.75
N LEU A 41 -7.31 4.96 -17.77
CA LEU A 41 -7.94 5.13 -16.46
C LEU A 41 -7.21 6.22 -15.65
N LEU A 42 -5.88 6.26 -15.74
CA LEU A 42 -5.07 7.30 -15.09
C LEU A 42 -5.47 8.68 -15.59
N LEU A 43 -5.55 8.86 -16.92
CA LEU A 43 -5.99 10.13 -17.51
C LEU A 43 -7.40 10.52 -17.02
N ALA A 44 -8.32 9.56 -16.97
CA ALA A 44 -9.67 9.79 -16.49
C ALA A 44 -9.69 10.19 -15.01
N ASP A 45 -8.91 9.54 -14.15
CA ASP A 45 -8.88 9.85 -12.72
C ASP A 45 -8.19 11.19 -12.44
N LEU A 46 -7.10 11.48 -13.14
CA LEU A 46 -6.42 12.78 -13.06
C LEU A 46 -7.36 13.94 -13.44
N THR A 47 -8.07 13.80 -14.56
CA THR A 47 -8.90 14.89 -15.12
C THR A 47 -10.34 14.94 -14.58
N LYS A 48 -10.84 13.87 -13.96
CA LYS A 48 -12.25 13.78 -13.52
C LYS A 48 -12.44 13.56 -12.02
N VAL A 49 -11.42 13.08 -11.32
CA VAL A 49 -11.51 12.76 -9.89
C VAL A 49 -10.58 13.65 -9.09
N LEU A 50 -9.29 13.65 -9.43
CA LEU A 50 -8.27 14.32 -8.63
C LEU A 50 -8.49 15.83 -8.58
N PHE A 51 -8.92 16.44 -9.69
CA PHE A 51 -9.22 17.88 -9.76
C PHE A 51 -10.38 18.32 -8.83
N MET A 52 -11.14 17.38 -8.26
CA MET A 52 -12.22 17.65 -7.29
C MET A 52 -11.77 17.47 -5.83
N VAL A 53 -10.51 17.13 -5.59
CA VAL A 53 -9.97 16.86 -4.25
C VAL A 53 -9.28 18.10 -3.71
N GLY A 54 -9.56 18.47 -2.47
CA GLY A 54 -8.88 19.57 -1.79
C GLY A 54 -9.30 19.67 -0.32
N PRO A 55 -8.54 20.37 0.53
CA PRO A 55 -8.92 20.64 1.90
C PRO A 55 -10.17 21.53 2.01
N TYR A 56 -10.81 21.52 3.18
CA TYR A 56 -11.83 22.52 3.52
C TYR A 56 -11.25 23.94 3.36
N PRO A 57 -11.96 24.91 2.74
CA PRO A 57 -13.39 24.92 2.44
C PRO A 57 -13.83 24.38 1.05
N HIS A 58 -12.93 23.76 0.27
CA HIS A 58 -13.21 23.26 -1.08
C HIS A 58 -13.61 24.36 -2.08
N THR A 59 -13.04 25.56 -1.93
CA THR A 59 -13.14 26.60 -2.95
C THR A 59 -12.26 26.25 -4.15
N PRO A 60 -12.55 26.75 -5.37
CA PRO A 60 -11.80 26.38 -6.57
C PRO A 60 -10.27 26.53 -6.47
N ASP A 61 -9.80 27.52 -5.71
CA ASP A 61 -8.38 27.80 -5.44
C ASP A 61 -7.74 26.83 -4.43
N THR A 62 -8.52 25.94 -3.81
CA THR A 62 -8.04 24.94 -2.83
C THR A 62 -8.12 23.51 -3.36
N LEU A 63 -8.63 23.30 -4.57
CA LEU A 63 -8.66 21.99 -5.21
C LEU A 63 -7.32 21.73 -5.89
N ILE A 64 -6.94 20.45 -5.96
CA ILE A 64 -5.76 20.01 -6.69
C ILE A 64 -5.91 20.42 -8.15
N GLU A 65 -4.89 21.09 -8.67
CA GLU A 65 -4.81 21.44 -10.07
C GLU A 65 -3.98 20.40 -10.81
N VAL A 66 -4.50 19.91 -11.94
CA VAL A 66 -3.80 18.95 -12.79
C VAL A 66 -3.64 19.57 -14.17
N ILE A 67 -2.40 19.77 -14.57
CA ILE A 67 -2.04 20.34 -15.87
C ILE A 67 -1.48 19.21 -16.71
N ILE A 68 -2.04 19.01 -17.91
CA ILE A 68 -1.56 18.02 -18.87
C ILE A 68 -1.28 18.73 -20.19
N GLU A 69 0.00 18.83 -20.54
CA GLU A 69 0.47 19.46 -21.78
C GLU A 69 1.51 18.56 -22.44
N ASP A 70 1.39 18.36 -23.76
CA ASP A 70 2.30 17.52 -24.56
C ASP A 70 2.57 16.13 -23.94
N GLY A 71 1.56 15.54 -23.31
CA GLY A 71 1.63 14.21 -22.67
C GLY A 71 2.35 14.19 -21.32
N ARG A 72 2.73 15.33 -20.77
CA ARG A 72 3.35 15.50 -19.44
C ARG A 72 2.32 15.94 -18.42
N VAL A 73 2.54 15.57 -17.17
CA VAL A 73 1.59 15.83 -16.08
C VAL A 73 2.27 16.65 -14.98
N TRP A 74 1.70 17.81 -14.66
CA TRP A 74 2.04 18.60 -13.49
C TRP A 74 0.86 18.61 -12.52
N ILE A 75 1.17 18.68 -11.23
CA ILE A 75 0.19 18.79 -10.16
C ILE A 75 0.56 19.99 -9.29
N ASP A 76 -0.41 20.86 -9.06
CA ASP A 76 -0.30 22.02 -8.16
C ASP A 76 -1.42 21.98 -7.10
N GLN A 77 -1.35 22.87 -6.10
CA GLN A 77 -2.30 22.96 -4.98
C GLN A 77 -2.46 21.66 -4.17
N ALA A 78 -1.41 20.83 -4.18
CA ALA A 78 -1.35 19.53 -3.52
C ALA A 78 -0.27 19.44 -2.41
N ASP A 79 0.37 20.55 -2.04
CA ASP A 79 1.45 20.59 -1.03
C ASP A 79 1.07 20.00 0.33
N TRP A 80 -0.22 20.02 0.66
CA TRP A 80 -0.75 19.41 1.88
C TRP A 80 -0.64 17.88 1.88
N LEU A 81 -0.54 17.24 0.71
CA LEU A 81 -0.20 15.82 0.54
C LEU A 81 1.32 15.56 0.56
N SER A 82 2.12 16.56 0.17
CA SER A 82 3.60 16.48 0.18
C SER A 82 4.19 16.54 1.59
N ARG A 83 3.40 16.94 2.59
CA ARG A 83 3.84 16.97 3.99
C ARG A 83 3.97 15.55 4.54
N PRO A 84 5.13 15.18 5.12
CA PRO A 84 5.30 13.88 5.77
C PRO A 84 4.23 13.66 6.84
N ILE A 85 3.55 12.51 6.78
CA ILE A 85 2.57 12.12 7.80
C ILE A 85 3.28 11.99 9.14
N ARG A 86 2.79 12.71 10.16
CA ARG A 86 3.25 12.50 11.54
C ARG A 86 2.54 11.28 12.11
N LEU A 87 3.29 10.18 12.24
CA LEU A 87 2.78 8.98 12.89
C LEU A 87 2.68 9.20 14.39
N THR A 88 1.56 8.78 14.98
CA THR A 88 1.53 8.55 16.43
C THR A 88 2.46 7.38 16.79
N PRO A 89 2.91 7.25 18.04
CA PRO A 89 3.72 6.11 18.46
C PRO A 89 3.06 4.76 18.11
N GLU A 90 1.76 4.63 18.36
CA GLU A 90 0.98 3.42 18.03
C GLU A 90 0.99 3.11 16.53
N GLN A 91 0.80 4.11 15.68
CA GLN A 91 0.85 3.94 14.22
C GLN A 91 2.26 3.53 13.77
N GLY A 92 3.29 4.13 14.36
CA GLY A 92 4.69 3.78 14.09
C GLY A 92 4.99 2.32 14.45
N PHE A 93 4.60 1.87 15.64
CA PHE A 93 4.79 0.47 16.06
C PHE A 93 4.04 -0.51 15.15
N ASN A 94 2.79 -0.20 14.80
CA ASN A 94 2.01 -1.03 13.89
C ASN A 94 2.66 -1.12 12.50
N LEU A 95 3.20 -0.02 12.00
CA LEU A 95 3.91 0.01 10.72
C LEU A 95 5.22 -0.77 10.77
N LEU A 96 6.01 -0.58 11.83
CA LEU A 96 7.26 -1.34 12.07
C LEU A 96 6.98 -2.84 12.13
N ARG A 97 5.93 -3.26 12.84
CA ARG A 97 5.48 -4.66 12.93
C ARG A 97 5.25 -5.24 11.53
N LYS A 98 4.42 -4.58 10.73
CA LYS A 98 4.08 -5.02 9.36
C LYS A 98 5.31 -5.06 8.44
N ALA A 99 6.18 -4.06 8.53
CA ALA A 99 7.39 -3.98 7.70
C ALA A 99 8.35 -5.13 8.00
N LYS A 100 8.62 -5.42 9.28
CA LYS A 100 9.42 -6.58 9.69
C LYS A 100 8.77 -7.91 9.29
N THR A 101 7.45 -8.04 9.40
CA THR A 101 6.73 -9.24 8.88
C THR A 101 6.95 -9.41 7.38
N LEU A 102 6.90 -8.32 6.60
CA LEU A 102 7.12 -8.37 5.16
C LEU A 102 8.55 -8.76 4.80
N GLU A 103 9.54 -8.25 5.54
CA GLU A 103 10.96 -8.57 5.37
C GLU A 103 11.23 -10.08 5.54
N LEU A 104 10.56 -10.71 6.51
CA LEU A 104 10.65 -12.15 6.75
C LEU A 104 10.04 -12.97 5.60
N ILE A 105 8.88 -12.55 5.10
CA ILE A 105 8.16 -13.24 4.01
C ILE A 105 8.96 -13.18 2.70
N HIS A 106 9.53 -12.02 2.37
CA HIS A 106 10.15 -11.77 1.05
C HIS A 106 11.62 -12.19 0.95
N ARG A 107 12.20 -12.81 2.00
CA ARG A 107 13.59 -13.32 2.08
C ARG A 107 14.56 -12.65 1.10
N GLN A 108 14.86 -11.38 1.38
CA GLN A 108 16.02 -10.60 0.90
C GLN A 108 16.24 -10.31 -0.59
N SER A 109 15.31 -10.53 -1.53
CA SER A 109 15.69 -10.30 -2.95
C SER A 109 15.60 -8.87 -3.50
N GLU A 110 14.94 -7.89 -2.86
CA GLU A 110 14.92 -6.47 -3.35
C GLU A 110 14.82 -5.40 -2.22
N ALA A 111 15.28 -5.70 -1.00
CA ALA A 111 14.84 -4.98 0.21
C ALA A 111 15.61 -3.69 0.58
N GLY A 112 16.24 -2.97 -0.35
CA GLY A 112 16.95 -1.72 0.01
C GLY A 112 16.03 -0.67 0.63
N ALA A 113 14.90 -0.40 -0.05
CA ALA A 113 13.92 0.56 0.43
C ALA A 113 13.23 0.08 1.73
N LEU A 114 12.85 -1.20 1.80
CA LEU A 114 12.18 -1.78 2.97
C LEU A 114 13.09 -1.78 4.20
N SER A 115 14.34 -2.23 4.06
CA SER A 115 15.34 -2.22 5.14
C SER A 115 15.57 -0.79 5.63
N SER A 116 15.77 0.17 4.72
CA SER A 116 15.97 1.57 5.12
C SER A 116 14.73 2.17 5.81
N ALA A 117 13.53 1.73 5.45
CA ALA A 117 12.30 2.17 6.09
C ALA A 117 12.15 1.58 7.50
N ILE A 118 12.49 0.29 7.69
CA ILE A 118 12.53 -0.36 9.00
C ILE A 118 13.52 0.37 9.91
N GLU A 119 14.74 0.64 9.43
CA GLU A 119 15.77 1.35 10.20
C GLU A 119 15.29 2.74 10.63
N LYS A 120 14.67 3.52 9.74
CA LYS A 120 14.11 4.84 10.08
C LYS A 120 13.04 4.75 11.16
N LEU A 121 12.16 3.75 11.08
CA LEU A 121 11.11 3.53 12.08
C LEU A 121 11.69 3.10 13.42
N GLU A 122 12.68 2.21 13.43
CA GLU A 122 13.38 1.79 14.65
C GLU A 122 14.02 2.98 15.35
N ILE A 123 14.76 3.83 14.62
CA ILE A 123 15.40 5.04 15.17
C ILE A 123 14.37 5.97 15.81
N VAL A 124 13.29 6.29 15.11
CA VAL A 124 12.27 7.24 15.59
C VAL A 124 11.48 6.69 16.78
N LEU A 125 11.27 5.38 16.85
CA LEU A 125 10.54 4.72 17.94
C LEU A 125 11.44 4.30 19.10
N GLY A 126 12.76 4.56 19.02
CA GLY A 126 13.74 4.11 20.00
C GLY A 126 13.78 2.58 20.13
N GLN A 127 13.53 1.87 19.02
CA GLN A 127 13.55 0.42 18.94
C GLN A 127 14.85 -0.07 18.30
N SER A 128 15.11 -1.35 18.49
CA SER A 128 16.18 -2.08 17.83
C SER A 128 15.70 -3.50 17.56
N LYS A 129 16.52 -4.29 16.87
CA LYS A 129 16.30 -5.75 16.77
C LYS A 129 16.19 -6.45 18.13
N GLU A 130 16.82 -5.91 19.17
CA GLU A 130 16.80 -6.50 20.52
C GLU A 130 15.56 -6.08 21.33
N THR A 131 15.02 -4.89 21.06
CA THR A 131 13.89 -4.32 21.82
C THR A 131 12.54 -4.65 21.20
N PHE A 132 12.53 -4.88 19.88
CA PHE A 132 11.34 -5.20 19.10
C PHE A 132 11.55 -6.53 18.38
N ASP A 133 11.42 -7.60 19.15
CA ASP A 133 11.34 -8.96 18.65
C ASP A 133 9.90 -9.27 18.25
N LEU A 134 9.74 -9.80 17.04
CA LEU A 134 8.44 -10.32 16.62
C LEU A 134 8.39 -11.76 17.08
N ASP A 135 7.48 -12.07 18.00
CA ASP A 135 7.16 -13.47 18.28
C ASP A 135 6.44 -14.07 17.07
N ILE A 136 7.24 -14.66 16.19
CA ILE A 136 6.87 -15.22 14.89
C ILE A 136 6.45 -16.68 15.02
N SER A 137 6.34 -17.21 16.25
CA SER A 137 5.99 -18.61 16.50
C SER A 137 4.68 -19.05 15.81
N GLU A 138 3.79 -18.10 15.47
CA GLU A 138 2.57 -18.35 14.66
C GLU A 138 2.80 -18.48 13.14
N ILE A 139 3.89 -17.95 12.58
CA ILE A 139 4.17 -17.98 11.13
C ILE A 139 4.84 -19.31 10.71
N GLU A 140 5.55 -19.98 11.62
CA GLU A 140 6.06 -21.34 11.40
C GLU A 140 5.03 -22.44 11.75
N ASN A 141 3.74 -22.11 11.76
CA ASN A 141 2.70 -23.11 11.88
C ASN A 141 2.63 -23.94 10.58
N ALA A 142 2.57 -25.27 10.70
CA ALA A 142 2.39 -26.21 9.58
C ALA A 142 1.20 -25.83 8.68
N ASP A 143 0.17 -25.19 9.23
CA ASP A 143 -0.96 -24.67 8.47
C ASP A 143 -0.55 -23.60 7.45
N VAL A 144 0.35 -22.68 7.82
CA VAL A 144 0.82 -21.59 6.93
C VAL A 144 1.58 -22.15 5.74
N LEU A 145 2.42 -23.17 5.95
CA LEU A 145 3.13 -23.86 4.88
C LEU A 145 2.16 -24.55 3.93
N THR A 146 1.17 -25.26 4.48
CA THR A 146 0.11 -25.94 3.70
C THR A 146 -0.71 -24.96 2.87
N ILE A 147 -1.07 -23.81 3.45
CA ILE A 147 -1.78 -22.73 2.75
C ILE A 147 -0.93 -22.19 1.59
N ASN A 148 0.32 -21.83 1.84
CA ASN A 148 1.21 -21.29 0.82
C ASN A 148 1.46 -22.27 -0.34
N GLU A 149 1.58 -23.57 -0.06
CA GLU A 149 1.71 -24.60 -1.08
C GLU A 149 0.44 -24.72 -1.93
N SER A 150 -0.73 -24.74 -1.29
CA SER A 150 -2.01 -24.80 -2.01
C SER A 150 -2.27 -23.60 -2.91
N ILE A 151 -1.87 -22.39 -2.52
CA ILE A 151 -1.92 -21.20 -3.38
C ILE A 151 -1.01 -21.40 -4.59
N ARG A 152 0.23 -21.85 -4.35
CA ARG A 152 1.24 -22.04 -5.42
C ARG A 152 0.81 -23.10 -6.44
N GLU A 153 0.15 -24.14 -5.99
CA GLU A 153 -0.36 -25.24 -6.82
C GLU A 153 -1.82 -25.03 -7.28
N ALA A 154 -2.45 -23.91 -6.93
CA ALA A 154 -3.86 -23.60 -7.18
C ALA A 154 -4.84 -24.71 -6.71
N ARG A 155 -4.57 -25.31 -5.54
CA ARG A 155 -5.39 -26.36 -4.93
C ARG A 155 -6.37 -25.80 -3.90
N GLN A 156 -7.58 -26.35 -3.87
CA GLN A 156 -8.54 -26.07 -2.81
C GLN A 156 -8.12 -26.69 -1.49
N LEU A 157 -8.42 -26.01 -0.38
CA LEU A 157 -8.20 -26.52 0.97
C LEU A 157 -9.52 -26.87 1.65
N ARG A 158 -9.54 -27.97 2.39
CA ARG A 158 -10.64 -28.31 3.30
C ARG A 158 -10.25 -27.96 4.72
N ILE A 159 -10.86 -26.93 5.29
CA ILE A 159 -10.57 -26.41 6.62
C ILE A 159 -11.67 -26.79 7.61
N ARG A 160 -11.30 -26.97 8.87
CA ARG A 160 -12.23 -26.92 10.01
C ARG A 160 -12.16 -25.53 10.60
N TYR A 161 -13.30 -24.84 10.63
CA TYR A 161 -13.39 -23.47 11.10
C TYR A 161 -14.33 -23.39 12.31
N TYR A 162 -13.78 -22.96 13.43
CA TYR A 162 -14.54 -22.67 14.65
C TYR A 162 -15.10 -21.25 14.58
N ALA A 163 -16.43 -21.14 14.56
CA ALA A 163 -17.13 -19.87 14.53
C ALA A 163 -17.41 -19.39 15.96
N TYR A 164 -16.53 -18.53 16.49
CA TYR A 164 -16.61 -18.05 17.89
C TYR A 164 -18.00 -17.52 18.27
N GLY A 165 -18.63 -16.71 17.42
CA GLY A 165 -19.95 -16.13 17.70
C GLY A 165 -21.11 -17.13 17.73
N LYS A 166 -20.91 -18.36 17.27
CA LYS A 166 -21.91 -19.45 17.27
C LYS A 166 -21.51 -20.64 18.13
N ASP A 167 -20.29 -20.66 18.66
CA ASP A 167 -19.69 -21.81 19.37
C ASP A 167 -19.86 -23.13 18.58
N GLU A 168 -19.59 -23.06 17.27
CA GLU A 168 -19.80 -24.19 16.36
C GLU A 168 -18.57 -24.44 15.48
N ASN A 169 -18.25 -25.71 15.25
CA ASN A 169 -17.25 -26.14 14.29
C ASN A 169 -17.90 -26.48 12.94
N SER A 170 -17.43 -25.85 11.86
CA SER A 170 -17.87 -26.14 10.49
C SER A 170 -16.71 -26.66 9.64
N THR A 171 -17.00 -27.48 8.64
CA THR A 171 -16.01 -27.86 7.62
C THR A 171 -16.31 -27.11 6.33
N ARG A 172 -15.30 -26.50 5.72
CA ARG A 172 -15.43 -25.67 4.52
C ARG A 172 -14.36 -26.02 3.51
N THR A 173 -14.72 -25.99 2.23
CA THR A 173 -13.75 -26.02 1.14
C THR A 173 -13.54 -24.59 0.67
N VAL A 174 -12.29 -24.13 0.67
CA VAL A 174 -11.91 -22.76 0.31
C VAL A 174 -10.89 -22.76 -0.81
N HIS A 175 -10.94 -21.72 -1.63
CA HIS A 175 -9.83 -21.32 -2.49
C HIS A 175 -9.01 -20.31 -1.68
N PRO A 176 -7.81 -20.67 -1.23
CA PRO A 176 -6.95 -19.79 -0.46
C PRO A 176 -6.40 -18.63 -1.31
#